data_AF-A0A7V0TLL3-F1
#
_entry.id   AF-A0A7V0TLL3-F1
#
_cell.length_a   1.000
_cell.length_b   1.000
_cell.length_c   1.000
_cell.angle_alpha   90.00
_cell.angle_beta   90.00
_cell.angle_gamma   90.00
#
_symmetry.space_group_name_H-M   'P 1'
#
loop_
_entity.id
_entity.type
_entity.pdbx_description
1 polymer ?
#
loop_
_entity_poly.entity_id
_entity_poly.type
_entity_poly.pdbx_seq_one_letter_code
_entity_poly.pdbx_strand_id
1 'polypeptide(L)'
;MMKMNKSILTGWVLIVLISMVQFSCKQGSKQKESEWEDVKTEANEALQAEYDSVKQKINDAMANLDERMKTLEARMETEEARLSEEKLELQQDLKEKKEKLQEKLQQLEEGSVEDFESFKEELSHDLAELEEGIKAFFEENLE
;
A
#
# COMPACT_ATOMS: atom_id res chain seq x y z
N MET A 1 16.62 45.66 -34.27
CA MET A 1 17.58 45.40 -33.17
C MET A 1 17.25 46.34 -32.03
N MET A 2 16.66 45.83 -30.95
CA MET A 2 16.69 46.53 -29.65
C MET A 2 16.50 45.48 -28.55
N LYS A 3 17.57 45.25 -27.79
CA LYS A 3 17.58 44.41 -26.58
C LYS A 3 16.86 45.17 -25.48
N MET A 4 15.84 44.55 -24.87
CA MET A 4 15.34 45.01 -23.57
C MET A 4 15.97 44.16 -22.46
N ASN A 5 16.65 44.87 -21.57
CA ASN A 5 17.30 44.37 -20.35
C ASN A 5 16.27 43.71 -19.41
N LYS A 6 16.52 42.45 -19.03
CA LYS A 6 15.68 41.67 -18.10
C LYS A 6 15.95 41.97 -16.61
N SER A 7 16.72 43.00 -16.28
CA SER A 7 17.23 43.20 -14.91
C SER A 7 16.34 44.04 -13.98
N ILE A 8 15.13 44.44 -14.40
CA ILE A 8 14.22 45.27 -13.58
C ILE A 8 13.02 44.47 -13.03
N LEU A 9 12.82 43.22 -13.49
CA LEU A 9 11.65 42.42 -13.09
C LEU A 9 11.81 41.69 -11.74
N THR A 10 13.01 41.65 -11.17
CA THR A 10 13.29 40.86 -9.95
C THR A 10 13.15 41.66 -8.64
N GLY A 11 12.94 42.98 -8.70
CA GLY A 11 12.83 43.83 -7.50
C GLY A 11 11.42 43.99 -6.91
N TRP A 12 10.37 43.74 -7.69
CA TRP A 12 8.99 44.04 -7.26
C TRP A 12 8.24 42.86 -6.64
N VAL A 13 8.70 41.62 -6.86
CA VAL A 13 8.06 40.42 -6.30
C VAL A 13 8.39 40.23 -4.82
N LEU A 14 9.49 40.81 -4.33
CA LEU A 14 9.92 40.72 -2.93
C LEU A 14 9.22 41.71 -1.98
N ILE A 15 8.51 42.71 -2.49
CA ILE A 15 7.83 43.74 -1.67
C ILE A 15 6.38 43.31 -1.31
N VAL A 16 5.80 42.34 -2.00
CA VAL A 16 4.42 41.87 -1.72
C VAL A 16 4.35 40.87 -0.55
N LEU A 17 5.48 40.27 -0.13
CA LEU A 17 5.51 39.28 0.97
C LEU A 17 5.72 39.89 2.37
N ILE A 18 5.95 41.20 2.51
CA ILE A 18 6.20 41.86 3.80
C ILE A 18 5.09 42.89 4.10
N SER A 19 3.83 42.53 3.88
CA SER A 19 2.68 43.41 4.23
C SER A 19 1.55 42.73 5.00
N MET A 20 1.70 41.46 5.42
CA MET A 20 0.71 40.79 6.29
C MET A 20 1.12 40.69 7.77
N VAL A 21 2.22 41.31 8.18
CA VAL A 21 2.59 41.41 9.60
C VAL A 21 2.43 42.85 10.05
N GLN A 22 1.20 43.36 10.09
CA GLN A 22 0.71 44.38 11.03
C GLN A 22 -0.77 44.67 10.73
N PHE A 23 -1.67 43.76 11.16
CA PHE A 23 -3.02 44.17 11.56
C PHE A 23 -3.27 43.63 12.97
N SER A 24 -3.01 44.53 13.92
CA SER A 24 -3.41 44.58 15.32
C SER A 24 -4.34 43.48 15.84
N CYS A 25 -3.92 42.87 16.95
CA CYS A 25 -4.74 42.06 17.86
C CYS A 25 -6.05 42.76 18.25
N LYS A 26 -7.19 42.15 17.93
CA LYS A 26 -8.31 41.85 18.84
C LYS A 26 -9.46 41.28 18.00
N GLN A 27 -10.08 40.22 18.52
CA GLN A 27 -11.37 39.64 18.10
C GLN A 27 -11.30 38.50 17.07
N GLY A 28 -11.45 37.26 17.55
CA GLY A 28 -11.92 36.12 16.74
C GLY A 28 -10.99 34.92 16.57
N SER A 29 -10.23 34.50 17.59
CA SER A 29 -9.38 33.29 17.54
C SER A 29 -10.15 31.97 17.72
N LYS A 30 -11.31 31.79 17.06
CA LYS A 30 -12.12 30.56 17.20
C LYS A 30 -12.45 29.83 15.91
N GLN A 31 -12.08 30.36 14.73
CA GLN A 31 -12.52 29.77 13.46
C GLN A 31 -11.40 29.08 12.66
N LYS A 32 -10.12 29.40 12.92
CA LYS A 32 -9.01 28.69 12.25
C LYS A 32 -8.67 27.36 12.91
N GLU A 33 -8.90 27.22 14.22
CA GLU A 33 -8.53 26.01 14.97
C GLU A 33 -9.41 24.81 14.59
N SER A 34 -10.72 25.03 14.35
CA SER A 34 -11.65 23.97 13.93
C SER A 34 -11.35 23.45 12.52
N GLU A 35 -11.01 24.32 11.56
CA GLU A 35 -10.73 23.90 10.18
C GLU A 35 -9.44 23.06 10.10
N TRP A 36 -8.43 23.36 10.92
CA TRP A 36 -7.22 22.54 11.02
C TRP A 36 -7.45 21.25 11.81
N GLU A 37 -8.33 21.22 12.82
CA GLU A 37 -8.71 20.00 13.53
C GLU A 37 -9.53 19.06 12.64
N ASP A 38 -10.49 19.58 11.88
CA ASP A 38 -11.32 18.80 10.95
C ASP A 38 -10.44 18.18 9.84
N VAL A 39 -9.58 18.98 9.20
CA VAL A 39 -8.63 18.48 8.18
C VAL A 39 -7.67 17.44 8.75
N LYS A 40 -7.20 17.61 9.99
CA LYS A 40 -6.32 16.63 10.65
C LYS A 40 -7.07 15.33 10.99
N THR A 41 -8.35 15.42 11.33
CA THR A 41 -9.20 14.27 11.66
C THR A 41 -9.52 13.48 10.39
N GLU A 42 -9.97 14.15 9.33
CA GLU A 42 -10.23 13.54 8.03
C GLU A 42 -8.97 12.89 7.42
N ALA A 43 -7.81 13.56 7.50
CA ALA A 43 -6.56 12.97 7.02
C ALA A 43 -6.15 11.72 7.82
N ASN A 44 -6.41 11.70 9.14
CA ASN A 44 -6.13 10.55 9.98
C ASN A 44 -7.11 9.39 9.72
N GLU A 45 -8.39 9.69 9.52
CA GLU A 45 -9.42 8.70 9.15
C GLU A 45 -9.14 8.09 7.77
N ALA A 46 -8.77 8.90 6.78
CA ALA A 46 -8.40 8.43 5.45
C ALA A 46 -7.17 7.53 5.49
N LEU A 47 -6.12 7.93 6.23
CA LEU A 47 -4.93 7.10 6.42
C LEU A 47 -5.25 5.79 7.12
N GLN A 48 -6.12 5.81 8.14
CA GLN A 48 -6.53 4.61 8.85
C GLN A 48 -7.35 3.67 7.97
N ALA A 49 -8.26 4.21 7.14
CA ALA A 49 -9.00 3.42 6.17
C ALA A 49 -8.10 2.76 5.13
N GLU A 50 -7.04 3.44 4.69
CA GLU A 50 -6.02 2.86 3.81
C GLU A 50 -5.25 1.73 4.51
N TYR A 51 -4.84 1.91 5.77
CA TYR A 51 -4.20 0.86 6.58
C TYR A 51 -5.09 -0.38 6.70
N ASP A 52 -6.37 -0.19 7.04
CA ASP A 52 -7.34 -1.27 7.19
C ASP A 52 -7.60 -1.98 5.86
N SER A 53 -7.66 -1.23 4.75
CA SER A 53 -7.79 -1.77 3.39
C SER A 53 -6.60 -2.65 3.02
N VAL A 54 -5.38 -2.20 3.29
CA VAL A 54 -4.15 -2.97 3.04
C VAL A 54 -4.11 -4.22 3.91
N LYS A 55 -4.43 -4.10 5.20
CA LYS A 55 -4.57 -5.23 6.12
C LYS A 55 -5.56 -6.27 5.59
N GLN A 56 -6.72 -5.82 5.11
CA GLN A 56 -7.73 -6.70 4.54
C GLN A 56 -7.21 -7.43 3.30
N LYS A 57 -6.55 -6.73 2.36
CA LYS A 57 -5.96 -7.35 1.16
C LYS A 57 -4.98 -8.47 1.50
N ILE A 58 -4.12 -8.27 2.51
CA ILE A 58 -3.19 -9.30 2.96
C ILE A 58 -3.95 -10.53 3.51
N ASN A 59 -4.95 -10.30 4.37
CA ASN A 59 -5.75 -11.38 4.93
C ASN A 59 -6.51 -12.16 3.85
N ASP A 60 -7.11 -11.47 2.88
CA ASP A 60 -7.84 -12.08 1.77
C ASP A 60 -6.92 -12.95 0.91
N ALA A 61 -5.70 -12.48 0.63
CA ALA A 61 -4.68 -13.25 -0.08
C ALA A 61 -4.22 -14.49 0.69
N MET A 62 -3.99 -14.36 2.00
CA MET A 62 -3.65 -15.50 2.87
C MET A 62 -4.77 -16.55 2.92
N ALA A 63 -6.03 -16.10 2.95
CA ALA A 63 -7.18 -17.00 2.92
C ALA A 63 -7.28 -17.73 1.56
N ASN A 64 -7.01 -17.04 0.45
CA ASN A 64 -6.97 -17.65 -0.87
C ASN A 64 -5.86 -18.70 -0.97
N LEU A 65 -4.67 -18.40 -0.46
CA LEU A 65 -3.56 -19.35 -0.36
C LEU A 65 -3.94 -20.61 0.40
N ASP A 66 -4.62 -20.46 1.53
CA ASP A 66 -5.08 -21.60 2.34
C ASP A 66 -6.10 -22.48 1.60
N GLU A 67 -7.01 -21.88 0.82
CA GLU A 67 -7.95 -22.62 -0.01
C GLU A 67 -7.25 -23.38 -1.14
N ARG A 68 -6.28 -22.74 -1.80
CA ARG A 68 -5.49 -23.34 -2.88
C ARG A 68 -4.62 -24.48 -2.38
N MET A 69 -3.95 -24.32 -1.25
CA MET A 69 -3.17 -25.39 -0.62
C MET A 69 -4.06 -26.60 -0.26
N LYS A 70 -5.23 -26.38 0.34
CA LYS A 70 -6.18 -27.47 0.62
C LYS A 70 -6.65 -28.19 -0.64
N THR A 71 -6.89 -27.46 -1.72
CA THR A 71 -7.27 -28.03 -3.01
C THR A 71 -6.15 -28.88 -3.59
N LEU A 72 -4.91 -28.39 -3.50
CA LEU A 72 -3.71 -29.11 -3.94
C LEU A 72 -3.51 -30.40 -3.13
N GLU A 73 -3.62 -30.33 -1.80
CA GLU A 73 -3.54 -31.47 -0.89
C GLU A 73 -4.62 -32.53 -1.20
N ALA A 74 -5.89 -32.13 -1.35
CA ALA A 74 -6.97 -33.04 -1.70
C ALA A 74 -6.73 -33.74 -3.05
N ARG A 75 -6.21 -33.01 -4.05
CA ARG A 75 -5.85 -33.58 -5.36
C ARG A 75 -4.71 -34.59 -5.23
N MET A 76 -3.68 -34.27 -4.44
CA MET A 76 -2.55 -35.18 -4.15
C MET A 76 -3.00 -36.47 -3.46
N GLU A 77 -4.04 -36.41 -2.62
CA GLU A 77 -4.63 -37.59 -1.97
C GLU A 77 -5.49 -38.43 -2.93
N THR A 78 -6.26 -37.80 -3.82
CA THR A 78 -7.16 -38.51 -4.75
C THR A 78 -6.46 -39.13 -5.95
N GLU A 79 -5.39 -38.50 -6.45
CA GLU A 79 -4.55 -39.03 -7.51
C GLU A 79 -3.55 -40.01 -6.90
N GLU A 80 -4.01 -41.24 -6.58
CA GLU A 80 -3.17 -42.31 -5.99
C GLU A 80 -1.78 -42.35 -6.66
N ALA A 81 -0.77 -41.89 -5.91
CA ALA A 81 0.66 -42.14 -6.15
C ALA A 81 1.45 -41.30 -7.18
N ARG A 82 1.01 -40.09 -7.59
CA ARG A 82 1.96 -39.10 -8.17
C ARG A 82 1.95 -37.77 -7.42
N LEU A 83 2.58 -37.80 -6.24
CA LEU A 83 3.33 -36.65 -5.73
C LEU A 83 4.49 -36.41 -6.71
N SER A 84 4.25 -35.68 -7.80
CA SER A 84 5.37 -35.17 -8.60
C SER A 84 6.14 -34.18 -7.73
N GLU A 85 7.46 -34.13 -7.93
CA GLU A 85 8.34 -33.15 -7.29
C GLU A 85 7.80 -31.73 -7.45
N GLU A 86 7.24 -31.43 -8.62
CA GLU A 86 6.55 -30.17 -8.95
C GLU A 86 5.39 -29.82 -8.00
N LYS A 87 4.58 -30.80 -7.58
CA LYS A 87 3.45 -30.55 -6.66
C LYS A 87 3.93 -30.26 -5.23
N LEU A 88 5.02 -30.89 -4.81
CA LEU A 88 5.63 -30.64 -3.49
C LEU A 88 6.35 -29.29 -3.45
N GLU A 89 7.11 -28.98 -4.51
CA GLU A 89 7.76 -27.68 -4.69
C GLU A 89 6.73 -26.56 -4.65
N LEU A 90 5.58 -26.73 -5.32
CA LEU A 90 4.50 -25.75 -5.23
C LEU A 90 3.91 -25.61 -3.82
N GLN A 91 3.65 -26.72 -3.14
CA GLN A 91 3.12 -26.64 -1.77
C GLN A 91 4.08 -25.85 -0.86
N GLN A 92 5.39 -26.03 -1.07
CA GLN A 92 6.41 -25.25 -0.39
C GLN A 92 6.38 -23.77 -0.81
N ASP A 93 6.34 -23.47 -2.10
CA ASP A 93 6.26 -22.09 -2.62
C ASP A 93 5.04 -21.34 -2.08
N LEU A 94 3.87 -21.97 -2.08
CA LEU A 94 2.63 -21.37 -1.54
C LEU A 94 2.78 -21.06 -0.05
N LYS A 95 3.44 -21.95 0.69
CA LYS A 95 3.71 -21.75 2.12
C LYS A 95 4.70 -20.61 2.36
N GLU A 96 5.80 -20.54 1.60
CA GLU A 96 6.77 -19.45 1.69
C GLU A 96 6.13 -18.10 1.34
N LYS A 97 5.28 -18.04 0.32
CA LYS A 97 4.54 -16.82 -0.03
C LYS A 97 3.55 -16.42 1.08
N LYS A 98 2.88 -17.38 1.73
CA LYS A 98 2.04 -17.11 2.90
C LYS A 98 2.85 -16.53 4.06
N GLU A 99 4.02 -17.10 4.35
CA GLU A 99 4.91 -16.61 5.41
C GLU A 99 5.36 -15.17 5.14
N LYS A 100 5.74 -14.84 3.91
CA LYS A 100 6.06 -13.45 3.52
C LYS A 100 4.89 -12.49 3.68
N LEU A 101 3.68 -12.89 3.31
CA LEU A 101 2.48 -12.07 3.54
C LEU A 101 2.21 -11.86 5.04
N GLN A 102 2.45 -12.88 5.87
CA GLN A 102 2.33 -12.78 7.32
C GLN A 102 3.37 -11.82 7.90
N GLU A 103 4.61 -11.82 7.39
CA GLU A 103 5.64 -10.85 7.77
C GLU A 103 5.23 -9.41 7.39
N LYS A 104 4.72 -9.21 6.18
CA LYS A 104 4.20 -7.90 5.73
C LYS A 104 3.02 -7.43 6.59
N LEU A 105 2.12 -8.33 6.97
CA LEU A 105 1.03 -8.03 7.90
C LEU A 105 1.56 -7.61 9.27
N GLN A 106 2.55 -8.32 9.80
CA GLN A 106 3.16 -8.00 11.09
C GLN A 106 3.86 -6.63 11.04
N GLN A 107 4.60 -6.32 9.99
CA GLN A 107 5.23 -5.01 9.81
C GLN A 107 4.20 -3.87 9.81
N LEU A 108 3.08 -4.11 9.13
CA LEU A 108 1.96 -3.17 9.10
C LEU A 108 1.34 -2.97 10.49
N GLU A 109 1.09 -4.06 11.23
CA GLU A 109 0.49 -4.02 12.57
C GLU A 109 1.41 -3.42 13.64
N GLU A 110 2.72 -3.65 13.53
CA GLU A 110 3.73 -3.07 14.42
C GLU A 110 4.03 -1.60 14.11
N GLY A 111 3.52 -1.09 12.98
CA GLY A 111 3.80 0.27 12.52
C GLY A 111 5.27 0.47 12.14
N SER A 112 5.97 -0.60 11.75
CA SER A 112 7.38 -0.55 11.32
C SER A 112 7.54 -0.17 9.84
N VAL A 113 6.43 0.10 9.15
CA VAL A 113 6.39 0.61 7.78
C VAL A 113 6.71 2.11 7.78
N GLU A 114 7.93 2.48 7.37
CA GLU A 114 8.36 3.88 7.28
C GLU A 114 7.76 4.61 6.07
N ASP A 115 7.61 3.90 4.94
CA ASP A 115 7.01 4.41 3.70
C ASP A 115 5.83 3.53 3.29
N PHE A 116 4.64 3.98 3.68
CA PHE A 116 3.40 3.24 3.46
C PHE A 116 2.99 3.18 1.98
N GLU A 117 3.34 4.19 1.16
CA GLU A 117 3.03 4.16 -0.26
C GLU A 117 3.91 3.14 -0.99
N SER A 118 5.23 3.15 -0.72
CA SER A 118 6.14 2.14 -1.27
C SER A 118 5.74 0.72 -0.82
N PHE A 119 5.34 0.55 0.44
CA PHE A 119 4.84 -0.73 0.94
C PHE A 119 3.60 -1.22 0.18
N LYS A 120 2.64 -0.33 -0.10
CA LYS A 120 1.44 -0.67 -0.88
C LYS A 120 1.78 -1.10 -2.30
N GLU A 121 2.70 -0.41 -2.95
CA GLU A 121 3.15 -0.74 -4.31
C GLU A 121 3.81 -2.13 -4.34
N GLU A 122 4.76 -2.38 -3.42
CA GLU A 122 5.41 -3.68 -3.29
C GLU A 122 4.42 -4.80 -2.99
N LEU A 123 3.50 -4.59 -2.03
CA LEU A 123 2.48 -5.59 -1.71
C LEU A 123 1.59 -5.88 -2.92
N SER A 124 1.17 -4.85 -3.66
CA SER A 124 0.31 -5.03 -4.83
C SER A 124 1.03 -5.82 -5.93
N HIS A 125 2.32 -5.57 -6.13
CA HIS A 125 3.16 -6.35 -7.03
C HIS A 125 3.26 -7.81 -6.58
N ASP A 126 3.59 -8.05 -5.30
CA ASP A 126 3.74 -9.40 -4.75
C ASP A 126 2.44 -10.21 -4.86
N LEU A 127 1.30 -9.57 -4.62
CA LEU A 127 -0.01 -10.20 -4.74
C LEU A 127 -0.36 -10.56 -6.19
N ALA A 128 -0.02 -9.69 -7.16
CA ALA A 128 -0.25 -9.95 -8.57
C ALA A 128 0.62 -11.12 -9.08
N GLU A 129 1.92 -11.11 -8.75
CA GLU A 129 2.84 -12.19 -9.10
C GLU A 129 2.42 -13.52 -8.45
N LEU A 130 1.91 -13.46 -7.22
CA LEU A 130 1.34 -14.61 -6.55
C LEU A 130 0.13 -15.18 -7.30
N GLU A 131 -0.84 -14.33 -7.63
CA GLU A 131 -2.07 -14.74 -8.33
C GLU A 131 -1.76 -15.37 -9.70
N GLU A 132 -0.87 -14.74 -10.48
CA GLU A 132 -0.45 -15.26 -11.77
C GLU A 132 0.25 -16.61 -11.65
N GLY A 133 1.18 -16.76 -10.70
CA GLY A 133 1.89 -18.02 -10.46
C GLY A 133 0.97 -19.16 -10.05
N ILE A 134 0.00 -18.90 -9.18
CA ILE A 134 -1.02 -19.89 -8.80
C ILE A 134 -1.85 -20.29 -10.02
N LYS A 135 -2.35 -19.30 -10.76
CA LYS A 135 -3.25 -19.54 -11.88
C LYS A 135 -2.58 -20.39 -12.96
N ALA A 136 -1.37 -20.02 -13.38
CA ALA A 136 -0.61 -20.75 -14.38
C ALA A 136 -0.45 -22.23 -14.00
N PHE A 137 -0.09 -22.51 -12.74
CA PHE A 137 0.07 -23.88 -12.30
C PHE A 137 -1.25 -24.68 -12.32
N PHE A 138 -2.33 -24.13 -11.76
CA PHE A 138 -3.61 -24.85 -11.66
C PHE A 138 -4.23 -25.09 -13.04
N GLU A 139 -4.00 -24.19 -14.01
CA GLU A 139 -4.42 -24.39 -15.40
C GLU A 139 -3.54 -25.43 -16.11
N GLU A 140 -2.24 -25.49 -15.82
CA GLU A 140 -1.30 -26.42 -16.49
C GLU A 140 -1.28 -27.83 -15.90
N ASN A 141 -1.60 -28.00 -14.62
CA ASN A 141 -1.34 -29.26 -13.88
C ASN A 141 -2.58 -29.92 -13.26
N LEU A 142 -3.76 -29.27 -13.32
CA LEU A 142 -4.99 -29.77 -12.69
C LEU A 142 -6.22 -29.86 -13.61
N GLU A 143 -6.07 -29.57 -14.91
CA GLU A 143 -6.98 -30.00 -16.00
C GLU A 143 -6.62 -31.40 -16.53
#